data_AF-A0A7K4HLA3-F1
#
_entry.id   AF-A0A7K4HLA3-F1
#
_cell.length_a   1.000
_cell.length_b   1.000
_cell.length_c   1.000
_cell.angle_alpha   90.00
_cell.angle_beta   90.00
_cell.angle_gamma   90.00
#
_symmetry.space_group_name_H-M   'P 1'
#
loop_
_entity.id
_entity.type
_entity.pdbx_description
1 polymer ?
#
loop_
_entity_poly.entity_id
_entity_poly.type
_entity_poly.pdbx_seq_one_letter_code
_entity_poly.pdbx_strand_id
1 'polypeptide(L)'
;MEKNIGAVMVVGAGIGGIQASLDLAESGFKVYLVDKKPGIGGVMAQLDKTFPTNDCSMCILSPKLLGTGRNQNIEIMSYTEIEKVEGEAGDFKVALRRKPRYIDLDKCTGCDECAENCPVEVLSEFEEGLAQRKAVYRLYPQVVPNVFTIEKNENKPTCRLTCPAGVKVQGYIALISQGKFKEAYELIRERVPFPGVLGRICHHPCEEK
;
A
#
# COMPACT_ATOMS: atom_id res chain seq x y z
N MET A 1 -16.38 -15.88 36.27
CA MET A 1 -15.44 -15.37 35.26
C MET A 1 -15.94 -14.00 34.84
N GLU A 2 -15.27 -12.95 35.33
CA GLU A 2 -15.49 -11.61 34.78
C GLU A 2 -15.16 -11.66 33.29
N LYS A 3 -16.11 -11.24 32.46
CA LYS A 3 -15.89 -11.11 31.02
C LYS A 3 -14.80 -10.05 30.88
N ASN A 4 -13.63 -10.37 30.35
CA ASN A 4 -12.59 -9.38 30.08
C ASN A 4 -13.16 -8.37 29.07
N ILE A 5 -13.66 -7.23 29.55
CA ILE A 5 -14.19 -6.16 28.71
C ILE A 5 -13.03 -5.22 28.43
N GLY A 6 -12.37 -5.39 27.29
CA GLY A 6 -11.28 -4.52 26.88
C GLY A 6 -10.87 -4.75 25.44
N ALA A 7 -10.55 -3.67 24.75
CA ALA A 7 -9.88 -3.73 23.46
C ALA A 7 -8.42 -3.30 23.63
N VAL A 8 -7.51 -3.94 22.90
CA VAL A 8 -6.09 -3.61 22.91
C VAL A 8 -5.67 -3.16 21.52
N MET A 9 -4.93 -2.07 21.42
CA MET A 9 -4.31 -1.65 20.17
C MET A 9 -2.83 -2.02 20.18
N VAL A 10 -2.41 -2.79 19.19
CA VAL A 10 -1.00 -3.14 18.97
C VAL A 10 -0.48 -2.31 17.80
N VAL A 11 0.61 -1.57 18.05
CA VAL A 11 1.22 -0.67 17.06
C VAL A 11 2.46 -1.32 16.47
N GLY A 12 2.44 -1.55 15.15
CA GLY A 12 3.52 -2.19 14.40
C GLY A 12 3.30 -3.70 14.25
N ALA A 13 3.03 -4.13 13.03
CA ALA A 13 2.72 -5.50 12.67
C ALA A 13 3.96 -6.26 12.15
N GLY A 14 5.09 -6.11 12.84
CA GLY A 14 6.21 -7.04 12.72
C GLY A 14 5.96 -8.34 13.50
N ILE A 15 6.93 -9.25 13.53
CA ILE A 15 6.81 -10.54 14.23
C ILE A 15 6.36 -10.40 15.70
N GLY A 16 6.88 -9.40 16.42
CA GLY A 16 6.52 -9.14 17.81
C GLY A 16 5.07 -8.68 17.98
N GLY A 17 4.62 -7.71 17.19
CA GLY A 17 3.24 -7.23 17.24
C GLY A 17 2.23 -8.27 16.76
N ILE A 18 2.59 -9.08 15.76
CA ILE A 18 1.80 -10.23 15.32
C ILE A 18 1.62 -11.23 16.46
N GLN A 19 2.70 -11.64 17.14
CA GLN A 19 2.62 -12.58 18.25
C GLN A 19 1.79 -12.02 19.41
N ALA A 20 2.07 -10.78 19.83
CA ALA A 20 1.32 -10.12 20.89
C ALA A 20 -0.19 -10.06 20.56
N SER A 21 -0.54 -9.79 19.30
CA SER A 21 -1.94 -9.76 18.87
C SER A 21 -2.60 -11.15 18.94
N LEU A 22 -1.89 -12.21 18.57
CA LEU A 22 -2.38 -13.58 18.67
C LEU A 22 -2.61 -13.98 20.13
N ASP A 23 -1.63 -13.76 21.00
CA ASP A 23 -1.73 -14.12 22.43
C ASP A 23 -2.88 -13.37 23.13
N LEU A 24 -3.04 -12.08 22.83
CA LEU A 24 -4.14 -11.26 23.36
C LEU A 24 -5.50 -11.71 22.83
N ALA A 25 -5.58 -12.07 21.55
CA ALA A 25 -6.81 -12.57 20.94
C ALA A 25 -7.23 -13.94 21.49
N GLU A 26 -6.27 -14.83 21.75
CA GLU A 26 -6.49 -16.12 22.42
C GLU A 26 -6.90 -15.95 23.88
N SER A 27 -6.41 -14.90 24.54
CA SER A 27 -6.84 -14.49 25.89
C SER A 27 -8.25 -13.86 25.92
N GLY A 28 -8.91 -13.73 24.77
CA GLY A 28 -10.29 -13.24 24.64
C GLY A 28 -10.44 -11.73 24.48
N PHE A 29 -9.36 -10.97 24.26
CA PHE A 29 -9.43 -9.54 24.00
C PHE A 29 -9.71 -9.24 22.52
N LYS A 30 -10.44 -8.16 22.25
CA LYS A 30 -10.50 -7.58 20.90
C LYS A 30 -9.18 -6.84 20.63
N VAL A 31 -8.51 -7.14 19.54
CA VAL A 31 -7.22 -6.53 19.19
C VAL A 31 -7.34 -5.71 17.91
N TYR A 32 -6.84 -4.48 17.94
CA TYR A 32 -6.63 -3.64 16.78
C TYR A 32 -5.15 -3.64 16.42
N LEU A 33 -4.77 -4.26 15.31
CA LEU A 33 -3.38 -4.33 14.86
C LEU A 33 -3.14 -3.25 13.80
N VAL A 34 -2.44 -2.18 14.18
CA VAL A 34 -2.20 -1.01 13.32
C VAL A 34 -0.79 -1.08 12.70
N ASP A 35 -0.69 -0.90 11.39
CA ASP A 35 0.59 -0.78 10.70
C ASP A 35 0.57 0.29 9.60
N LYS A 36 1.66 1.06 9.51
CA LYS A 36 1.85 2.10 8.51
C LYS A 36 2.03 1.57 7.08
N LYS A 37 2.60 0.37 6.93
CA LYS A 37 2.80 -0.30 5.64
C LYS A 37 1.50 -0.95 5.18
N PRO A 38 1.34 -1.20 3.86
CA PRO A 38 0.12 -1.79 3.31
C PRO A 38 -0.12 -3.25 3.67
N GLY A 39 0.78 -3.90 4.42
CA GLY A 39 0.60 -5.27 4.90
C GLY A 39 1.48 -5.59 6.09
N ILE A 40 1.13 -6.66 6.80
CA ILE A 40 1.80 -7.11 8.02
C ILE A 40 3.01 -8.00 7.69
N GLY A 41 3.92 -8.21 8.65
CA GLY A 41 5.10 -9.06 8.55
C GLY A 41 6.41 -8.37 8.97
N GLY A 42 6.48 -7.05 8.79
CA GLY A 42 7.66 -6.24 9.14
C GLY A 42 8.93 -6.66 8.40
N VAL A 43 10.09 -6.44 9.02
CA VAL A 43 11.42 -6.74 8.44
C VAL A 43 11.63 -8.24 8.27
N MET A 44 11.03 -9.08 9.14
CA MET A 44 11.20 -10.52 9.04
C MET A 44 10.72 -11.09 7.69
N ALA A 45 9.73 -10.45 7.07
CA ALA A 45 9.25 -10.82 5.74
C ALA A 45 10.29 -10.59 4.63
N GLN A 46 11.26 -9.68 4.83
CA GLN A 46 12.33 -9.38 3.88
C GLN A 46 13.50 -10.37 3.97
N LEU A 47 13.64 -11.09 5.10
CA LEU A 47 14.74 -12.03 5.30
C LEU A 47 14.50 -13.31 4.51
N ASP A 48 15.54 -13.93 3.96
CA ASP A 48 15.43 -15.29 3.42
C ASP A 48 15.43 -16.34 4.54
N LYS A 49 16.44 -16.27 5.41
CA LYS A 49 16.65 -17.21 6.52
C LYS A 49 16.74 -16.52 7.88
N THR A 50 16.52 -17.29 8.94
CA THR A 50 16.66 -16.85 10.33
C THR A 50 17.70 -17.68 11.07
N PHE A 51 18.72 -17.02 11.62
CA PHE A 51 19.66 -17.67 12.53
C PHE A 51 18.96 -17.99 13.87
N PRO A 52 19.42 -19.00 14.64
CA PRO A 52 20.55 -19.92 14.37
C PRO A 52 20.15 -21.16 13.56
N THR A 53 18.86 -21.46 13.43
CA THR A 53 18.37 -22.69 12.79
C THR A 53 18.50 -22.67 11.26
N ASN A 54 18.66 -21.48 10.68
CA ASN A 54 18.73 -21.25 9.24
C ASN A 54 17.46 -21.70 8.50
N ASP A 55 16.31 -21.66 9.19
CA ASP A 55 15.00 -21.89 8.60
C ASP A 55 14.63 -20.75 7.66
N CYS A 56 13.76 -21.04 6.68
CA CYS A 56 13.14 -19.98 5.89
C CYS A 56 12.27 -19.10 6.80
N SER A 57 12.50 -17.78 6.76
CA SER A 57 11.75 -16.80 7.55
C SER A 57 10.25 -16.95 7.34
N MET A 58 9.86 -17.15 6.08
CA MET A 58 8.47 -17.22 5.64
C MET A 58 7.80 -18.51 6.10
N CYS A 59 8.54 -19.60 6.33
CA CYS A 59 8.00 -20.82 6.92
C CYS A 59 7.54 -20.60 8.37
N ILE A 60 8.24 -19.76 9.12
CA ILE A 60 7.89 -19.41 10.51
C ILE A 60 6.83 -18.30 10.55
N LEU A 61 6.95 -17.33 9.64
CA LEU A 61 6.12 -16.14 9.63
C LEU A 61 4.73 -16.39 9.01
N SER A 62 4.63 -17.13 7.91
CA SER A 62 3.37 -17.34 7.17
C SER A 62 2.22 -17.89 8.03
N PRO A 63 2.44 -18.92 8.89
CA PRO A 63 1.38 -19.42 9.76
C PRO A 63 0.83 -18.32 10.69
N LYS A 64 1.70 -17.44 11.18
CA LYS A 64 1.31 -16.33 12.05
C LYS A 64 0.57 -15.23 11.28
N LEU A 65 1.03 -14.88 10.07
CA LEU A 65 0.34 -13.92 9.20
C LEU A 65 -1.09 -14.37 8.90
N LEU A 66 -1.25 -15.64 8.48
CA LEU A 66 -2.55 -16.23 8.19
C LEU A 66 -3.41 -16.39 9.45
N GLY A 67 -2.80 -16.79 10.57
CA GLY A 67 -3.46 -16.86 11.87
C GLY A 67 -4.06 -15.52 12.28
N THR A 68 -3.27 -14.44 12.19
CA THR A 68 -3.72 -13.08 12.47
C THR A 68 -4.79 -12.62 11.49
N GLY A 69 -4.63 -12.90 10.19
CA GLY A 69 -5.58 -12.51 9.16
C GLY A 69 -6.93 -13.22 9.23
N ARG A 70 -7.00 -14.41 9.83
CA ARG A 70 -8.24 -15.20 9.98
C ARG A 70 -8.89 -15.08 11.36
N ASN A 71 -8.19 -14.51 12.34
CA ASN A 71 -8.70 -14.41 13.71
C ASN A 71 -9.77 -13.32 13.81
N GLN A 72 -10.99 -13.69 14.19
CA GLN A 72 -12.13 -12.76 14.29
C GLN A 72 -11.95 -11.70 15.40
N ASN A 73 -11.13 -12.00 16.42
CA ASN A 73 -10.82 -11.08 17.49
C ASN A 73 -9.76 -10.04 17.08
N ILE A 74 -9.08 -10.22 15.95
CA ILE A 74 -8.05 -9.28 15.47
C ILE A 74 -8.59 -8.49 14.28
N GLU A 75 -8.53 -7.17 14.37
CA GLU A 75 -8.83 -6.27 13.29
C GLU A 75 -7.54 -5.64 12.75
N ILE A 76 -7.19 -5.96 11.51
CA ILE A 76 -5.95 -5.46 10.88
C ILE A 76 -6.22 -4.11 10.23
N MET A 77 -5.68 -3.06 10.83
CA MET A 77 -5.68 -1.69 10.32
C MET A 77 -4.36 -1.40 9.61
N SER A 78 -4.19 -2.03 8.45
CA SER A 78 -3.02 -1.83 7.58
C SER A 78 -3.11 -0.53 6.79
N TYR A 79 -1.96 0.01 6.38
CA TYR A 79 -1.84 1.32 5.71
C TYR A 79 -2.44 2.47 6.53
N THR A 80 -2.24 2.41 7.85
CA THR A 80 -2.82 3.34 8.83
C THR A 80 -1.74 3.83 9.79
N GLU A 81 -1.73 5.14 10.06
CA GLU A 81 -0.81 5.79 10.98
C GLU A 81 -1.55 6.38 12.18
N ILE A 82 -0.86 6.50 13.30
CA ILE A 82 -1.40 7.13 14.51
C ILE A 82 -1.10 8.61 14.45
N GLU A 83 -2.13 9.44 14.58
CA GLU A 83 -1.97 10.91 14.64
C GLU A 83 -1.88 11.40 16.08
N LYS A 84 -2.71 10.84 16.96
CA LYS A 84 -2.83 11.31 18.34
C LYS A 84 -3.27 10.19 19.26
N VAL A 85 -2.73 10.18 20.47
CA VAL A 85 -3.13 9.28 21.56
C VAL A 85 -3.45 10.14 22.77
N GLU A 86 -4.65 9.98 23.32
CA GLU A 86 -5.13 10.69 24.50
C GLU A 86 -5.74 9.70 25.50
N GLY A 87 -5.78 10.09 26.77
CA GLY A 87 -6.37 9.28 27.84
C GLY A 87 -5.33 8.63 28.75
N GLU A 88 -5.79 7.67 29.54
CA GLU A 88 -5.00 6.98 30.57
C GLU A 88 -5.19 5.46 30.50
N ALA A 89 -4.47 4.72 31.35
CA ALA A 89 -4.49 3.26 31.32
C ALA A 89 -5.92 2.71 31.50
N GLY A 90 -6.44 2.05 30.45
CA GLY A 90 -7.79 1.49 30.43
C GLY A 90 -8.82 2.33 29.67
N ASP A 91 -8.55 3.61 29.40
CA ASP A 91 -9.42 4.50 28.61
C ASP A 91 -8.59 5.36 27.65
N PHE A 92 -8.11 4.71 26.58
CA PHE A 92 -7.37 5.38 25.52
C PHE A 92 -8.29 5.77 24.36
N LYS A 93 -8.13 7.00 23.87
CA LYS A 93 -8.69 7.48 22.60
C LYS A 93 -7.56 7.71 21.62
N VAL A 94 -7.56 6.95 20.53
CA VAL A 94 -6.52 7.02 19.50
C VAL A 94 -7.11 7.52 18.19
N ALA A 95 -6.56 8.62 17.68
CA ALA A 95 -6.87 9.14 16.35
C ALA A 95 -5.97 8.45 15.32
N LEU A 96 -6.60 7.83 14.31
CA LEU A 96 -5.93 7.08 13.26
C LEU A 96 -6.15 7.75 11.90
N ARG A 97 -5.08 7.86 11.12
CA ARG A 97 -5.13 8.26 9.72
C ARG A 97 -4.93 7.06 8.81
N ARG A 98 -6.02 6.63 8.17
CA ARG A 98 -5.97 5.57 7.16
C ARG A 98 -5.63 6.17 5.80
N LYS A 99 -4.49 5.76 5.21
CA LYS A 99 -4.09 6.21 3.89
C LYS A 99 -4.99 5.56 2.82
N PRO A 100 -5.39 6.29 1.77
CA PRO A 100 -6.21 5.73 0.70
C PRO A 100 -5.38 4.77 -0.14
N ARG A 101 -5.82 3.50 -0.25
CA ARG A 101 -5.19 2.51 -1.14
C ARG A 101 -5.55 2.70 -2.62
N TYR A 102 -6.59 3.50 -2.88
CA TYR A 102 -7.23 3.68 -4.19
C TYR A 102 -7.72 2.38 -4.85
N ILE A 103 -7.84 1.31 -4.05
CA ILE A 103 -8.40 0.02 -4.42
C ILE A 103 -9.45 -0.33 -3.38
N ASP A 104 -10.59 -0.78 -3.86
CA ASP A 104 -11.67 -1.28 -3.03
C ASP A 104 -11.29 -2.68 -2.52
N LEU A 105 -11.14 -2.79 -1.20
CA LEU A 105 -10.65 -4.01 -0.55
C LEU A 105 -11.62 -5.18 -0.72
N ASP A 106 -12.93 -4.92 -0.71
CA ASP A 106 -13.95 -5.96 -0.80
C ASP A 106 -14.07 -6.54 -2.21
N LYS A 107 -13.55 -5.82 -3.22
CA LYS A 107 -13.55 -6.23 -4.63
C LYS A 107 -12.20 -6.72 -5.13
N CYS A 108 -11.12 -6.46 -4.38
CA CYS A 108 -9.78 -6.86 -4.80
C CYS A 108 -9.59 -8.36 -4.58
N THR A 109 -9.29 -9.08 -5.66
CA THR A 109 -9.05 -10.54 -5.62
C THR A 109 -7.58 -10.91 -5.45
N GLY A 110 -6.67 -9.94 -5.56
CA GLY A 110 -5.23 -10.20 -5.48
C GLY A 110 -4.64 -10.91 -6.71
N CYS A 111 -5.26 -10.77 -7.90
CA CYS A 111 -4.90 -11.50 -9.12
C CYS A 111 -3.66 -11.01 -9.90
N ASP A 112 -3.02 -9.91 -9.49
CA ASP A 112 -1.80 -9.34 -10.12
C ASP A 112 -1.95 -8.70 -11.51
N GLU A 113 -3.07 -8.88 -12.22
CA GLU A 113 -3.29 -8.30 -13.57
C GLU A 113 -3.04 -6.77 -13.65
N CYS A 114 -3.39 -6.05 -12.59
CA CYS A 114 -3.20 -4.60 -12.54
C CYS A 114 -1.72 -4.19 -12.52
N ALA A 115 -0.84 -4.97 -11.87
CA ALA A 115 0.58 -4.70 -11.82
C ALA A 115 1.24 -5.04 -13.15
N GLU A 116 0.89 -6.16 -13.77
CA GLU A 116 1.41 -6.56 -15.09
C GLU A 116 1.17 -5.50 -16.16
N ASN A 117 -0.01 -4.87 -16.14
CA ASN A 117 -0.41 -3.84 -17.10
C ASN A 117 0.06 -2.43 -16.74
N CYS A 118 0.66 -2.23 -15.56
CA CYS A 118 1.03 -0.90 -15.10
C CYS A 118 2.24 -0.34 -15.88
N PRO A 119 2.09 0.83 -16.55
CA PRO A 119 3.19 1.41 -17.31
C PRO A 119 4.21 2.16 -16.44
N VAL A 120 3.94 2.33 -15.15
CA VAL A 120 4.75 3.14 -14.24
C VAL A 120 5.62 2.25 -13.36
N GLU A 121 6.90 2.52 -13.36
CA GLU A 121 7.91 1.86 -12.53
C GLU A 121 8.42 2.80 -11.45
N VAL A 122 8.57 2.27 -10.24
CA VAL A 122 9.03 2.97 -9.04
C VAL A 122 9.99 2.06 -8.28
N LEU A 123 10.87 2.63 -7.47
CA LEU A 123 11.79 1.83 -6.65
C LEU A 123 11.00 1.08 -5.55
N SER A 124 11.35 -0.19 -5.36
CA SER A 124 10.72 -1.01 -4.34
C SER A 124 11.30 -0.70 -2.97
N GLU A 125 10.46 -0.14 -2.08
CA GLU A 125 10.82 0.06 -0.66
C GLU A 125 11.05 -1.27 0.08
N PHE A 126 10.35 -2.34 -0.31
CA PHE A 126 10.52 -3.64 0.31
C PHE A 126 11.89 -4.27 -0.02
N GLU A 127 12.38 -4.02 -1.23
CA GLU A 127 13.68 -4.50 -1.73
C GLU A 127 14.80 -3.45 -1.47
N GLU A 128 14.57 -2.49 -0.57
CA GLU A 128 15.52 -1.44 -0.20
C GLU A 128 16.10 -0.67 -1.40
N GLY A 129 15.28 -0.47 -2.44
CA GLY A 129 15.65 0.25 -3.67
C GLY A 129 16.53 -0.55 -4.64
N LEU A 130 16.80 -1.83 -4.37
CA LEU A 130 17.62 -2.70 -5.23
C LEU A 130 16.86 -3.22 -6.45
N ALA A 131 15.53 -3.16 -6.42
CA ALA A 131 14.66 -3.57 -7.52
C ALA A 131 13.58 -2.53 -7.79
N GLN A 132 13.08 -2.55 -9.02
CA GLN A 132 11.90 -1.78 -9.41
C GLN A 132 10.63 -2.59 -9.17
N ARG A 133 9.55 -1.89 -8.84
CA ARG A 133 8.18 -2.41 -8.80
C ARG A 133 7.27 -1.48 -9.58
N LYS A 134 6.01 -1.88 -9.72
CA LYS A 134 4.98 -1.06 -10.37
C LYS A 134 4.33 -0.10 -9.36
N ALA A 135 3.70 0.97 -9.87
CA ALA A 135 2.98 1.92 -9.03
C ALA A 135 1.77 1.28 -8.31
N VAL A 136 1.11 0.31 -8.95
CA VAL A 136 0.17 -0.60 -8.29
C VAL A 136 0.89 -1.88 -7.90
N TYR A 137 0.84 -2.22 -6.62
CA TYR A 137 1.68 -3.29 -6.06
C TYR A 137 1.03 -3.93 -4.84
N ARG A 138 1.50 -5.15 -4.53
CA ARG A 138 1.43 -5.76 -3.21
C ARG A 138 2.82 -5.71 -2.59
N LEU A 139 2.92 -5.60 -1.27
CA LEU A 139 4.21 -5.35 -0.60
C LEU A 139 5.23 -6.47 -0.84
N TYR A 140 4.76 -7.71 -0.79
CA TYR A 140 5.49 -8.93 -1.12
C TYR A 140 4.44 -10.03 -1.46
N PRO A 141 4.83 -11.18 -2.04
CA PRO A 141 3.88 -12.13 -2.60
C PRO A 141 2.90 -12.74 -1.58
N GLN A 142 3.35 -13.07 -0.37
CA GLN A 142 2.54 -13.71 0.68
C GLN A 142 1.91 -12.70 1.67
N VAL A 143 1.76 -11.44 1.26
CA VAL A 143 1.31 -10.37 2.16
C VAL A 143 -0.10 -10.59 2.69
N VAL A 144 -0.30 -10.23 3.95
CA VAL A 144 -1.62 -10.17 4.58
C VAL A 144 -1.93 -8.71 4.96
N PRO A 145 -3.12 -8.18 4.62
CA PRO A 145 -4.10 -8.73 3.68
C PRO A 145 -3.53 -8.84 2.24
N ASN A 146 -3.95 -9.87 1.50
CA ASN A 146 -3.50 -10.10 0.11
C ASN A 146 -4.24 -9.17 -0.87
N VAL A 147 -3.94 -7.88 -0.78
CA VAL A 147 -4.61 -6.81 -1.54
C VAL A 147 -3.58 -5.87 -2.14
N PHE A 148 -3.92 -5.32 -3.30
CA PHE A 148 -3.06 -4.34 -3.98
C PHE A 148 -3.26 -2.94 -3.40
N THR A 149 -2.25 -2.10 -3.58
CA THR A 149 -2.24 -0.69 -3.22
C THR A 149 -1.69 0.10 -4.40
N ILE A 150 -2.32 1.23 -4.74
CA ILE A 150 -1.79 2.15 -5.73
C ILE A 150 -1.05 3.25 -4.99
N GLU A 151 0.24 3.35 -5.23
CA GLU A 151 1.01 4.50 -4.80
C GLU A 151 0.83 5.64 -5.81
N LYS A 152 0.43 6.80 -5.29
CA LYS A 152 0.42 8.03 -6.08
C LYS A 152 1.65 8.82 -5.72
N ASN A 153 2.32 9.33 -6.75
CA ASN A 153 3.37 10.32 -6.57
C ASN A 153 2.79 11.51 -5.78
N GLU A 154 3.32 11.73 -4.58
CA GLU A 154 2.91 12.83 -3.70
C GLU A 154 3.21 14.18 -4.36
N ASN A 155 4.31 14.26 -5.10
CA ASN A 155 4.63 15.36 -6.01
C ASN A 155 3.82 15.18 -7.30
N LYS A 156 2.52 15.47 -7.20
CA LYS A 156 1.61 15.47 -8.35
C LYS A 156 2.26 16.29 -9.47
N PRO A 157 2.42 15.74 -10.69
CA PRO A 157 3.03 16.47 -11.79
C PRO A 157 2.31 17.79 -12.03
N THR A 158 3.05 18.90 -11.97
CA THR A 158 2.52 20.25 -12.23
C THR A 158 1.84 20.30 -13.60
N CYS A 159 2.40 19.62 -14.59
CA CYS A 159 1.82 19.48 -15.94
C CYS A 159 0.43 18.83 -15.99
N ARG A 160 0.00 18.07 -14.97
CA ARG A 160 -1.40 17.59 -14.87
C ARG A 160 -2.27 18.56 -14.08
N LEU A 161 -1.72 19.17 -13.03
CA LEU A 161 -2.46 20.05 -12.13
C LEU A 161 -2.82 21.39 -12.77
N THR A 162 -1.91 21.96 -13.57
CA THR A 162 -2.08 23.28 -14.18
C THR A 162 -2.60 23.21 -15.61
N CYS A 163 -2.66 22.02 -16.22
CA CYS A 163 -3.13 21.90 -17.59
C CYS A 163 -4.64 22.20 -17.68
N PRO A 164 -5.05 23.25 -18.42
CA PRO A 164 -6.47 23.61 -18.53
C PRO A 164 -7.31 22.55 -19.24
N ALA A 165 -6.70 21.76 -20.13
CA ALA A 165 -7.33 20.64 -20.82
C ALA A 165 -7.36 19.35 -19.98
N GLY A 166 -6.72 19.32 -18.80
CA GLY A 166 -6.67 18.15 -17.93
C GLY A 166 -5.95 16.95 -18.55
N VAL A 167 -4.95 17.21 -19.40
CA VAL A 167 -4.19 16.17 -20.11
C VAL A 167 -3.41 15.31 -19.12
N LYS A 168 -3.46 13.99 -19.31
CA LYS A 168 -2.75 13.00 -18.47
C LYS A 168 -1.29 12.85 -18.91
N VAL A 169 -0.49 13.92 -18.77
CA VAL A 169 0.89 14.00 -19.28
C VAL A 169 1.78 12.84 -18.83
N GLN A 170 1.83 12.57 -17.53
CA GLN A 170 2.60 11.43 -17.02
C GLN A 170 2.17 10.07 -17.58
N GLY A 171 0.86 9.90 -17.86
CA GLY A 171 0.34 8.62 -18.34
C GLY A 171 0.85 8.28 -19.74
N TYR A 172 0.79 9.23 -20.68
CA TYR A 172 1.26 8.95 -22.03
C TYR A 172 2.79 8.94 -22.12
N ILE A 173 3.50 9.71 -21.28
CA ILE A 173 4.98 9.63 -21.20
C ILE A 173 5.41 8.24 -20.73
N ALA A 174 4.75 7.69 -19.71
CA ALA A 174 5.03 6.33 -19.23
C ALA A 174 4.76 5.25 -20.30
N LEU A 175 3.71 5.43 -21.11
CA LEU A 175 3.44 4.53 -22.25
C LEU A 175 4.48 4.69 -23.36
N ILE A 176 4.91 5.93 -23.66
CA ILE A 176 5.96 6.21 -24.63
C ILE A 176 7.30 5.59 -24.22
N SER A 177 7.68 5.67 -22.94
CA SER A 177 8.93 5.05 -22.46
C SER A 177 8.94 3.53 -22.60
N GLN A 178 7.76 2.90 -22.71
CA GLN A 178 7.61 1.47 -22.98
C GLN A 178 7.43 1.13 -24.47
N GLY A 179 7.55 2.12 -25.37
CA GLY A 179 7.33 1.93 -26.81
C GLY A 179 5.86 1.76 -27.22
N LYS A 180 4.91 1.95 -26.30
CA LYS A 180 3.45 1.82 -26.53
C LYS A 180 2.87 3.09 -27.15
N PHE A 181 3.39 3.49 -28.31
CA PHE A 181 3.05 4.77 -28.95
C PHE A 181 1.56 4.90 -29.29
N LYS A 182 0.91 3.81 -29.70
CA LYS A 182 -0.52 3.81 -30.04
C LYS A 182 -1.40 4.10 -28.82
N GLU A 183 -1.19 3.37 -27.73
CA GLU A 183 -1.91 3.56 -26.46
C GLU A 183 -1.65 4.96 -25.89
N ALA A 184 -0.41 5.45 -25.98
CA ALA A 184 -0.06 6.81 -25.57
C ALA A 184 -0.85 7.86 -26.36
N TYR A 185 -0.96 7.69 -27.68
CA TYR A 185 -1.70 8.58 -28.55
C TYR A 185 -3.22 8.56 -28.26
N GLU A 186 -3.78 7.37 -28.06
CA GLU A 186 -5.19 7.20 -27.67
C GLU A 186 -5.49 7.87 -26.32
N LEU A 187 -4.60 7.72 -25.33
CA LEU A 187 -4.73 8.36 -24.02
C LEU A 187 -4.74 9.90 -24.12
N ILE A 188 -3.91 10.48 -24.99
CA ILE A 188 -3.94 11.94 -25.23
C ILE A 188 -5.27 12.34 -25.87
N ARG A 189 -5.77 11.54 -26.82
CA ARG A 189 -7.01 11.81 -27.56
C ARG A 189 -8.28 11.77 -26.70
N GLU A 190 -8.27 11.16 -25.52
CA GLU A 190 -9.36 11.26 -24.55
C GLU A 190 -9.70 12.71 -24.18
N ARG A 191 -8.69 13.59 -24.18
CA ARG A 191 -8.84 15.00 -23.79
C ARG A 191 -8.57 15.97 -24.94
N VAL A 192 -7.73 15.58 -25.90
CA VAL A 192 -7.21 16.47 -26.94
C VAL A 192 -7.47 15.85 -28.32
N PRO A 193 -8.51 16.27 -29.06
CA PRO A 193 -8.87 15.67 -30.35
C PRO A 193 -7.78 15.74 -31.41
N PHE A 194 -6.98 16.82 -31.41
CA PHE A 194 -5.88 17.06 -32.35
C PHE A 194 -4.56 17.30 -31.61
N PRO A 195 -3.92 16.25 -31.05
CA PRO A 195 -2.71 16.39 -30.23
C PRO A 195 -1.57 17.14 -30.94
N GLY A 196 -1.39 16.88 -32.24
CA GLY A 196 -0.31 17.49 -33.04
C GLY A 196 -0.45 19.00 -33.26
N VAL A 197 -1.66 19.55 -33.19
CA VAL A 197 -1.92 21.00 -33.29
C VAL A 197 -2.01 21.61 -31.91
N LEU A 198 -2.86 21.07 -31.05
CA LEU A 198 -3.14 21.63 -29.73
C LEU A 198 -1.93 21.57 -28.78
N GLY A 199 -1.04 20.59 -28.96
CA GLY A 199 0.24 20.53 -28.24
C GLY A 199 1.16 21.72 -28.55
N ARG A 200 1.07 22.31 -29.75
CA ARG A 200 1.87 23.49 -30.14
C ARG A 200 1.35 24.81 -29.57
N ILE A 201 0.11 24.82 -29.07
CA ILE A 201 -0.55 26.00 -28.47
C ILE A 201 -0.43 25.95 -26.93
N CYS A 202 0.27 24.94 -26.39
CA CYS A 202 0.56 24.88 -24.96
C CYS A 202 1.37 26.12 -24.54
N HIS A 203 0.87 26.86 -23.56
CA HIS A 203 1.53 28.03 -22.98
C HIS A 203 2.34 27.69 -21.71
N HIS A 204 2.59 26.40 -21.47
CA HIS A 204 3.46 25.88 -20.40
C HIS A 204 3.21 26.45 -18.99
N PRO A 205 1.95 26.53 -18.49
CA PRO A 205 1.67 27.06 -17.15
C PRO A 205 2.21 26.19 -16.01
N CYS A 206 2.74 25.00 -16.33
CA CYS A 206 3.43 24.11 -15.41
C CYS A 206 4.90 24.44 -15.18
N GLU A 207 5.49 25.35 -15.97
CA GLU A 207 6.88 25.80 -15.78
C GLU A 207 6.99 26.97 -14.78
N GLU A 208 5.88 27.66 -14.55
CA GLU A 208 5.79 28.80 -13.63
C GLU A 208 5.42 28.40 -12.18
N LYS A 209 5.15 27.11 -11.93
CA LYS A 209 4.73 26.56 -10.63
C LYS A 209 5.53 25.33 -10.26
#